data_AF-A0A814JNZ9-F1
#
_entry.id   AF-A0A814JNZ9-F1
#
_cell.length_a   1.000
_cell.length_b   1.000
_cell.length_c   1.000
_cell.angle_alpha   90.00
_cell.angle_beta   90.00
_cell.angle_gamma   90.00
#
_symmetry.space_group_name_H-M   'P 1'
#
loop_
_entity.id
_entity.type
_entity.pdbx_description
1 polymer ?
#
loop_
_entity_poly.entity_id
_entity_poly.type
_entity_poly.pdbx_seq_one_letter_code
_entity_poly.pdbx_strand_id
1 'polypeptide(L)'
;NDLQKHLRAECYSDQIRKQILDSTIHIENPKHRLAIQDILWRNKILFDPIPSTINIPPQSTIKTGDHPHIYSKQYPASHKHKDQDIKFQETQKLLERGQIEESTSP
;
A
#
# COMPACT_ATOMS: atom_id res chain seq x y z
N ASN A 1 13.75 -15.32 26.66
CA ASN A 1 14.43 -14.31 25.84
C ASN A 1 13.87 -12.95 26.25
N ASP A 2 14.42 -12.41 27.33
CA ASP A 2 13.86 -11.20 27.97
C ASP A 2 14.09 -9.95 27.14
N LEU A 3 15.14 -9.92 26.33
CA LEU A 3 15.39 -8.86 25.36
C LEU A 3 14.25 -8.73 24.35
N GLN A 4 13.77 -9.85 23.79
CA GLN A 4 12.66 -9.83 22.83
C GLN A 4 11.33 -9.44 23.48
N LYS A 5 11.10 -9.83 24.74
CA LYS A 5 9.93 -9.39 25.52
C LYS A 5 9.97 -7.88 25.77
N HIS A 6 11.13 -7.37 26.17
CA HIS A 6 11.33 -5.96 26.45
C HIS A 6 11.17 -5.11 25.18
N LEU A 7 11.79 -5.51 24.06
CA LEU A 7 11.60 -4.84 22.77
C LEU A 7 10.13 -4.82 22.34
N ARG A 8 9.37 -5.90 22.56
CA ARG A 8 7.91 -5.99 22.29
C ARG A 8 7.07 -5.04 23.16
N ALA A 9 7.47 -4.86 24.42
CA ALA A 9 6.75 -4.05 25.39
C ALA A 9 7.08 -2.55 25.29
N GLU A 10 8.33 -2.18 25.01
CA GLU A 10 8.79 -0.79 25.12
C GLU A 10 9.22 -0.14 23.79
N CYS A 11 9.63 -0.92 22.77
CA CYS A 11 10.21 -0.35 21.55
C CYS A 11 9.28 -0.32 20.33
N TYR A 12 8.16 -1.05 20.34
CA TYR A 12 7.18 -0.95 19.24
C TYR A 12 6.11 0.08 19.56
N SER A 13 5.69 0.83 18.55
CA SER A 13 4.61 1.80 18.69
C SER A 13 3.30 1.11 19.11
N ASP A 14 2.50 1.81 19.92
CA ASP A 14 1.20 1.33 20.36
C ASP A 14 0.27 1.01 19.19
N GLN A 15 0.46 1.68 18.05
CA GLN A 15 -0.29 1.47 16.82
C GLN A 15 -0.08 0.07 16.24
N ILE A 16 1.16 -0.42 16.17
CA ILE A 16 1.47 -1.78 15.68
C ILE A 16 0.91 -2.82 16.66
N ARG A 17 1.02 -2.57 17.97
CA ARG A 17 0.48 -3.46 19.00
C ARG A 17 -1.04 -3.62 18.86
N LYS A 18 -1.75 -2.52 18.60
CA LYS A 18 -3.20 -2.52 18.37
C LYS A 18 -3.57 -3.26 17.10
N GLN A 19 -2.86 -3.03 15.99
CA GLN A 19 -3.10 -3.73 14.73
C GLN A 19 -2.92 -5.25 14.84
N ILE A 20 -1.88 -5.72 15.54
CA ILE A 20 -1.64 -7.15 15.75
C ILE A 20 -2.75 -7.76 16.62
N LEU A 21 -3.21 -7.05 17.65
CA LEU A 21 -4.33 -7.48 18.49
C LEU A 21 -5.62 -7.57 17.69
N ASP A 22 -5.99 -6.52 16.96
CA ASP A 22 -7.20 -6.46 16.14
C ASP A 22 -7.18 -7.56 15.06
N SER A 23 -6.02 -7.79 14.44
CA SER A 23 -5.86 -8.83 13.41
C SER A 23 -5.94 -10.26 13.94
N THR A 24 -5.75 -10.49 15.25
CA THR A 24 -5.71 -11.84 15.84
C THR A 24 -6.85 -12.11 16.82
N ILE A 25 -7.72 -11.12 17.07
CA ILE A 25 -8.81 -11.22 18.06
C ILE A 25 -9.84 -12.32 17.74
N HIS A 26 -10.04 -12.60 16.45
CA HIS A 26 -11.00 -13.58 15.95
C HIS A 26 -10.54 -15.04 16.14
N ILE A 27 -9.30 -15.28 16.55
CA ILE A 27 -8.76 -16.63 16.72
C ILE A 27 -9.10 -17.14 18.11
N GLU A 28 -10.12 -18.00 18.23
CA GLU A 28 -10.63 -18.49 19.52
C GLU A 28 -9.58 -19.26 20.33
N ASN A 29 -8.76 -20.08 19.68
CA ASN A 29 -7.76 -20.89 20.37
C ASN A 29 -6.55 -20.03 20.83
N PRO A 30 -6.28 -19.96 22.15
CA PRO A 30 -5.23 -19.10 22.69
C PRO A 30 -3.82 -19.51 22.25
N LYS A 31 -3.56 -20.81 22.03
CA LYS A 31 -2.25 -21.28 21.57
C LYS A 31 -1.97 -20.85 20.13
N HIS A 32 -2.96 -20.94 19.25
CA HIS A 32 -2.84 -20.51 17.85
C HIS A 32 -2.71 -18.99 17.75
N ARG A 33 -3.49 -18.26 18.54
CA ARG A 33 -3.41 -16.80 18.61
C ARG A 33 -2.01 -16.33 18.98
N LEU A 34 -1.41 -16.90 20.03
CA LEU A 34 -0.05 -16.58 20.46
C LEU A 34 0.99 -16.91 19.39
N ALA A 35 0.88 -18.06 18.74
CA ALA A 35 1.81 -18.45 17.67
C ALA A 35 1.76 -17.50 16.47
N ILE A 36 0.55 -17.09 16.06
CA ILE A 36 0.36 -16.15 14.94
C ILE A 36 0.83 -14.75 15.33
N GLN A 37 0.52 -14.27 16.53
CA GLN A 37 1.06 -13.00 17.04
C GLN A 37 2.59 -13.02 17.05
N ASP A 38 3.21 -14.11 17.49
CA ASP A 38 4.67 -14.26 17.48
C ASP A 38 5.28 -14.17 16.08
N ILE A 39 4.61 -14.74 15.07
CA ILE A 39 5.02 -14.65 13.65
C ILE A 39 4.89 -13.20 13.16
N LEU A 40 3.78 -12.52 13.46
CA LEU A 40 3.53 -11.13 13.06
C LEU A 40 4.54 -10.17 13.71
N TRP A 41 4.89 -10.37 14.98
CA TRP A 41 5.93 -9.61 15.68
C TRP A 41 7.32 -9.80 15.08
N ARG A 42 7.62 -10.99 14.56
CA ARG A 42 8.90 -11.30 13.90
C ARG A 42 8.99 -10.65 12.51
N ASN A 43 7.88 -10.61 11.77
CA ASN A 43 7.80 -10.03 10.42
C ASN A 43 7.47 -8.53 10.45
N LYS A 44 8.25 -7.75 11.20
CA LYS A 44 8.09 -6.30 11.47
C LYS A 44 7.73 -5.44 10.25
N ILE A 45 8.11 -5.89 9.05
CA ILE A 45 7.93 -5.24 7.75
C ILE A 45 6.45 -5.13 7.32
N LEU A 46 5.56 -5.98 7.85
CA LEU A 46 4.13 -5.98 7.45
C LEU A 46 3.31 -4.83 8.04
N PHE A 47 3.86 -4.09 9.01
CA PHE A 47 3.14 -3.04 9.75
C PHE A 47 3.83 -1.69 9.68
N ASP A 48 4.82 -1.51 8.81
CA ASP A 48 5.37 -0.18 8.59
C ASP A 48 4.27 0.72 7.98
N PRO A 49 3.91 1.85 8.62
CA PRO A 49 2.90 2.77 8.10
C PRO A 49 3.40 3.56 6.89
N ILE A 50 4.69 3.44 6.57
CA ILE A 50 5.32 4.08 5.42
C ILE A 50 5.05 3.18 4.21
N PRO A 51 4.43 3.70 3.13
CA PRO A 51 4.21 2.91 1.92
C PRO A 51 5.55 2.37 1.43
N SER A 52 5.66 1.05 1.33
CA SER A 52 6.88 0.38 0.90
C SER A 52 7.23 0.84 -0.53
N THR A 53 8.26 1.65 -0.67
CA THR A 53 8.79 1.99 -2.00
C THR A 53 9.63 0.82 -2.48
N ILE A 54 9.05 -0.03 -3.33
CA ILE A 54 9.84 -1.09 -3.96
C ILE A 54 10.71 -0.41 -5.02
N ASN A 55 12.00 -0.30 -4.73
CA ASN A 55 13.01 0.23 -5.65
C ASN A 55 13.30 -0.82 -6.74
N ILE A 56 12.29 -1.12 -7.56
CA ILE A 56 12.50 -1.92 -8.76
C ILE A 56 13.10 -0.95 -9.78
N PRO A 57 14.31 -1.21 -10.31
CA PRO A 57 14.79 -0.41 -11.43
C PRO A 57 13.73 -0.48 -12.52
N PRO A 58 13.27 0.66 -13.08
CA PRO A 58 12.26 0.64 -14.12
C PRO A 58 12.79 -0.24 -15.26
N GLN A 59 12.24 -1.45 -15.39
CA GLN A 59 12.52 -2.27 -16.54
C GLN A 59 11.86 -1.54 -17.70
N SER A 60 12.70 -0.96 -18.55
CA SER A 60 12.25 -0.44 -19.83
C SER A 60 11.43 -1.51 -20.53
N THR A 61 10.31 -1.05 -21.08
CA THR A 61 9.52 -1.70 -22.12
C THR A 61 8.75 -2.97 -21.73
N ILE A 62 7.45 -2.77 -21.49
CA ILE A 62 6.45 -3.64 -22.13
C ILE A 62 6.93 -3.84 -23.58
N LYS A 63 7.19 -5.08 -24.00
CA LYS A 63 7.62 -5.38 -25.37
C LYS A 63 6.46 -5.13 -26.33
N THR A 64 6.26 -3.89 -26.72
CA THR A 64 5.18 -3.48 -27.62
C THR A 64 5.47 -3.83 -29.08
N GLY A 65 6.61 -4.48 -29.39
CA GLY A 65 7.01 -4.76 -30.77
C GLY A 65 7.12 -3.48 -31.61
N ASP A 66 6.81 -3.58 -32.91
CA ASP A 66 6.76 -2.44 -33.84
C ASP A 66 5.36 -1.81 -33.94
N HIS A 67 4.52 -1.95 -32.91
CA HIS A 67 3.18 -1.38 -32.95
C HIS A 67 3.22 0.16 -32.89
N PRO A 68 2.50 0.85 -33.79
CA PRO A 68 2.39 2.31 -33.74
C PRO A 68 1.61 2.76 -32.49
N HIS A 69 1.83 4.00 -32.07
CA HIS A 69 1.07 4.61 -30.98
C HIS A 69 -0.42 4.66 -31.33
N ILE A 70 -1.26 4.27 -30.35
CA ILE A 70 -2.71 4.30 -30.49
C ILE A 70 -3.23 5.48 -29.69
N TYR A 71 -3.66 6.52 -30.41
CA TYR A 71 -4.37 7.64 -29.80
C TYR A 71 -5.88 7.38 -29.80
N SER A 72 -6.43 7.12 -28.62
CA SER A 72 -7.89 7.07 -28.42
C SER A 72 -8.35 8.36 -27.75
N LYS A 73 -9.34 9.04 -28.35
CA LYS A 73 -9.97 10.21 -27.72
C LYS A 73 -10.65 9.79 -26.41
N GLN A 74 -10.55 10.64 -25.39
CA GLN A 74 -11.27 10.42 -24.14
C GLN A 74 -12.79 10.47 -24.39
N TYR A 75 -13.51 9.49 -23.85
CA TYR A 75 -14.98 9.52 -23.86
C TYR A 75 -15.49 10.75 -23.11
N PRO A 76 -16.60 11.37 -23.56
CA PRO A 76 -17.20 12.49 -22.85
C PRO A 76 -17.51 12.08 -21.41
N ALA A 77 -17.03 12.88 -20.47
CA ALA A 77 -17.26 12.64 -19.06
C ALA A 77 -18.76 12.82 -18.74
N SER A 78 -19.31 11.98 -17.87
CA SER A 78 -20.70 12.12 -17.44
C SER A 78 -20.92 13.47 -16.73
N HIS A 79 -22.09 14.06 -16.91
CA HIS A 79 -22.50 15.32 -16.26
C HIS A 79 -22.70 15.21 -14.73
N LYS A 80 -22.48 14.04 -14.13
CA LYS A 80 -22.54 13.89 -12.67
C LYS A 80 -21.30 14.54 -12.06
N HIS A 81 -21.46 15.79 -11.63
CA HIS A 81 -20.40 16.59 -10.99
C HIS A 81 -19.67 15.82 -9.87
N LYS A 82 -20.41 15.04 -9.07
CA LYS A 82 -19.82 14.22 -7.99
C LYS A 82 -18.73 13.25 -8.47
N ASP A 83 -18.91 12.60 -9.62
CA ASP A 83 -17.96 11.61 -10.12
C ASP A 83 -16.69 12.29 -10.66
N GLN A 84 -16.83 13.50 -11.22
CA GLN A 84 -15.69 14.31 -11.67
C GLN A 84 -14.89 14.87 -10.48
N ASP A 85 -15.57 15.32 -9.43
CA ASP A 85 -14.93 15.83 -8.22
C ASP A 85 -14.12 14.74 -7.51
N ILE A 86 -14.68 13.53 -7.39
CA ILE A 86 -13.98 12.37 -6.81
C ILE A 86 -12.75 12.02 -7.66
N LYS A 87 -12.91 11.96 -8.99
CA LYS A 87 -11.78 11.68 -9.90
C LYS A 87 -10.67 12.73 -9.72
N PHE A 88 -11.03 14.00 -9.64
CA PHE A 88 -10.06 15.08 -9.45
C PHE A 88 -9.30 14.93 -8.12
N GLN A 89 -10.00 14.72 -7.01
CA GLN A 89 -9.38 14.56 -5.69
C GLN A 89 -8.41 13.37 -5.63
N GLU A 90 -8.81 12.21 -6.18
CA GLU A 90 -7.93 11.04 -6.22
C GLU A 90 -6.72 11.27 -7.15
N THR A 91 -6.91 11.94 -8.28
CA THR A 91 -5.80 12.28 -9.19
C THR A 91 -4.77 13.18 -8.51
N GLN A 92 -5.22 14.18 -7.72
CA GLN A 92 -4.31 15.05 -6.96
C GLN A 92 -3.51 14.27 -5.91
N LYS A 93 -4.15 13.36 -5.16
CA LYS A 93 -3.44 12.49 -4.21
C LYS A 93 -2.35 11.65 -4.88
N LEU A 94 -2.61 11.12 -6.08
CA LEU A 94 -1.64 10.34 -6.84
C LEU A 94 -0.47 11.20 -7.35
N LEU A 95 -0.76 12.43 -7.77
CA LEU A 95 0.24 13.40 -8.21
C LEU A 95 1.16 13.84 -7.05
N GLU A 96 0.59 14.19 -5.90
CA GLU A 96 1.34 14.55 -4.69
C GLU A 96 2.24 13.41 -4.19
N ARG A 97 1.83 12.17 -4.39
CA ARG A 97 2.61 10.97 -4.06
C ARG A 97 3.70 10.64 -5.09
N GLY A 98 3.75 11.35 -6.21
CA GLY A 98 4.67 11.06 -7.32
C GLY A 98 4.39 9.73 -8.02
N GLN A 99 3.16 9.21 -7.95
CA GLN A 99 2.75 7.97 -8.62
C GLN A 99 2.32 8.19 -10.08
N ILE A 100 1.90 9.42 -10.40
CA ILE A 100 1.60 9.88 -11.75
C ILE A 100 2.33 11.20 -11.99
N GLU A 101 2.58 11.52 -13.26
CA GLU A 101 3.24 12.76 -13.67
C GLU A 101 2.58 13.34 -14.92
N GLU A 102 2.82 14.62 -15.17
CA GLU A 102 2.41 15.26 -16.42
C GLU A 102 3.34 14.81 -17.55
N SER A 103 2.76 14.27 -18.61
CA SER A 103 3.51 13.76 -19.76
C SER A 103 2.83 14.14 -21.07
N THR A 104 3.63 14.41 -22.10
CA THR A 104 3.13 14.48 -23.48
C THR A 104 3.45 13.16 -24.17
N SER A 105 2.42 12.33 -24.38
CA SER A 105 2.56 11.02 -25.03
C SER A 105 2.10 11.09 -26.50
N PRO A 106 2.84 10.46 -27.43
CA PRO A 106 2.47 10.36 -28.85
C PRO A 106 1.24 9.47 -29.10
#